data_AF-A0ABD3NMA7-F1
#
_entry.id   AF-A0ABD3NMA7-F1
#
_cell.length_a   1.000
_cell.length_b   1.000
_cell.length_c   1.000
_cell.angle_alpha   90.00
_cell.angle_beta   90.00
_cell.angle_gamma   90.00
#
_symmetry.space_group_name_H-M   'P 1'
#
loop_
_entity.id
_entity.type
_entity.pdbx_description
1 polymer ?
#
loop_
_entity_poly.entity_id
_entity_poly.type
_entity_poly.pdbx_seq_one_letter_code
_entity_poly.pdbx_strand_id
1 'polypeptide(L)'
;MNSEERIDAQCTKPTKRRGPSAENQRQIDDAIAARSLKISAYSGASIPINESDNDTCAQYDEPGTAPPNAQYEYLNHPADILLHAWGDNFISSLRNLACAMFGCITSLSSVSTDAHQSEEFGRNIAARGHDTRSLVYAFLDEWLFNFHETGFIPKDIDIIDYDPHTFMISSKGTGEVLDLTRHPRGMEVKAITYSAMKVKETDGRCDVYVVVDI
;
A
#
# COMPACT_ATOMS: atom_id res chain seq x y z
N MET A 1 30.77 61.27 4.27
CA MET A 1 30.41 60.08 5.08
C MET A 1 29.19 59.49 4.44
N ASN A 2 29.41 58.57 3.49
CA ASN A 2 29.17 57.11 3.64
C ASN A 2 27.66 56.83 3.77
N SER A 3 27.00 56.01 2.96
CA SER A 3 27.48 54.83 2.23
C SER A 3 26.43 54.40 1.20
N GLU A 4 26.89 53.94 0.04
CA GLU A 4 26.13 53.21 -0.96
C GLU A 4 25.65 51.88 -0.38
N GLU A 5 24.39 51.51 -0.58
CA GLU A 5 23.91 50.15 -0.32
C GLU A 5 23.33 49.58 -1.61
N ARG A 6 24.18 48.79 -2.28
CA ARG A 6 23.81 47.92 -3.40
C ARG A 6 22.99 46.76 -2.84
N ILE A 7 21.74 46.65 -3.27
CA ILE A 7 20.90 45.49 -2.99
C ILE A 7 21.22 44.45 -4.08
N ASP A 8 22.07 43.48 -3.74
CA ASP A 8 22.38 42.35 -4.61
C ASP A 8 21.13 41.46 -4.77
N ALA A 9 20.62 41.38 -6.00
CA ALA A 9 19.59 40.44 -6.40
C ALA A 9 20.19 39.02 -6.42
N GLN A 10 20.10 38.31 -5.29
CA GLN A 10 20.44 36.90 -5.23
C GLN A 10 19.34 36.06 -5.89
N CYS A 11 19.58 35.73 -7.17
CA CYS A 11 18.86 34.71 -7.92
C CYS A 11 19.07 33.34 -7.26
N THR A 12 18.13 32.93 -6.40
CA THR A 12 18.09 31.58 -5.85
C THR A 12 17.60 30.62 -6.94
N LYS A 13 18.54 29.85 -7.52
CA LYS A 13 18.20 28.78 -8.46
C LYS A 13 17.29 27.76 -7.75
N PRO A 14 16.18 27.30 -8.37
CA PRO A 14 15.34 26.29 -7.77
C PRO A 14 16.14 24.98 -7.65
N THR A 15 16.33 24.52 -6.41
CA THR A 15 16.93 23.23 -6.12
C THR A 15 16.00 22.15 -6.65
N LYS A 16 16.34 21.61 -7.82
CA LYS A 16 15.66 20.49 -8.45
C LYS A 16 15.72 19.31 -7.47
N ARG A 17 14.63 19.06 -6.74
CA ARG A 17 14.48 17.83 -5.93
C ARG A 17 14.75 16.67 -6.89
N ARG A 18 15.83 15.93 -6.65
CA ARG A 18 16.13 14.74 -7.45
C ARG A 18 15.04 13.74 -7.10
N GLY A 19 14.19 13.45 -8.08
CA GLY A 19 13.33 12.28 -8.01
C GLY A 19 14.18 11.01 -7.79
N PRO A 20 13.54 9.89 -7.43
CA PRO A 20 14.24 8.61 -7.27
C PRO A 20 15.22 8.38 -8.42
N SER A 21 16.43 7.93 -8.09
CA SER A 21 17.50 7.76 -9.09
C SER A 21 16.99 6.83 -10.21
N ALA A 22 17.46 7.03 -11.45
CA ALA A 22 17.10 6.17 -12.58
C ALA A 22 17.41 4.68 -12.32
N GLU A 23 18.33 4.41 -11.38
CA GLU A 23 18.68 3.08 -10.91
C GLU A 23 17.55 2.45 -10.07
N ASN A 24 16.91 3.22 -9.18
CA ASN A 24 15.74 2.74 -8.43
C ASN A 24 14.61 2.38 -9.39
N GLN A 25 14.34 3.25 -10.38
CA GLN A 25 13.29 2.98 -11.36
C GLN A 25 13.59 1.72 -12.17
N ARG A 26 14.84 1.50 -12.57
CA ARG A 26 15.27 0.31 -13.31
C ARG A 26 15.14 -0.97 -12.48
N GLN A 27 15.57 -0.96 -11.22
CA GLN A 27 15.47 -2.13 -10.35
C GLN A 27 14.01 -2.53 -10.09
N ILE A 28 13.10 -1.55 -10.02
CA ILE A 28 11.66 -1.79 -9.91
C ILE A 28 11.10 -2.35 -11.21
N ASP A 29 11.49 -1.79 -12.35
CA ASP A 29 11.12 -2.33 -13.67
C ASP A 29 11.61 -3.76 -13.84
N ASP A 30 12.82 -4.06 -13.36
CA ASP A 30 13.41 -5.40 -13.35
C ASP A 30 12.65 -6.34 -12.40
N ALA A 31 12.23 -5.87 -11.21
CA ALA A 31 11.38 -6.65 -10.30
C ALA A 31 10.00 -6.96 -10.93
N ILE A 32 9.39 -5.98 -11.59
CA ILE A 32 8.12 -6.12 -12.33
C ILE A 32 8.30 -7.07 -13.53
N ALA A 33 9.40 -6.95 -14.27
CA ALA A 33 9.70 -7.78 -15.44
C ALA A 33 10.00 -9.23 -15.05
N ALA A 34 10.80 -9.45 -14.00
CA ALA A 34 11.10 -10.77 -13.45
C ALA A 34 9.82 -11.49 -13.02
N ARG A 35 8.83 -10.76 -12.48
CA ARG A 35 7.52 -11.31 -12.17
C ARG A 35 6.70 -11.66 -13.41
N SER A 36 6.67 -10.79 -14.41
CA SER A 36 5.96 -11.06 -15.68
C SER A 36 6.43 -12.38 -16.31
N LEU A 37 7.73 -12.70 -16.19
CA LEU A 37 8.30 -13.98 -16.60
C LEU A 37 7.88 -15.16 -15.70
N LYS A 38 7.89 -14.98 -14.37
CA LYS A 38 7.43 -16.03 -13.42
C LYS A 38 5.96 -16.41 -13.62
N ILE A 39 5.07 -15.44 -13.86
CA ILE A 39 3.63 -15.71 -14.11
C ILE A 39 3.44 -16.53 -15.39
N SER A 40 4.24 -16.26 -16.44
CA SER A 40 4.21 -17.06 -17.67
C SER A 40 4.72 -18.49 -17.48
N ALA A 41 5.52 -18.74 -16.44
CA ALA A 41 6.05 -20.07 -16.11
C ALA A 41 5.12 -20.88 -15.20
N TYR A 42 4.31 -20.23 -14.36
CA TYR A 42 3.37 -20.89 -13.44
C TYR A 42 2.04 -21.30 -14.07
N SER A 43 1.71 -20.84 -15.29
CA SER A 43 0.51 -21.28 -16.02
C SER A 43 0.57 -22.75 -16.48
N GLY A 44 1.62 -23.49 -16.15
CA GLY A 44 1.83 -24.88 -16.58
C GLY A 44 2.30 -25.88 -15.51
N ALA A 45 2.34 -25.55 -14.22
CA ALA A 45 2.86 -26.47 -13.19
C ALA A 45 1.95 -26.58 -11.96
N SER A 46 1.38 -27.76 -11.74
CA SER A 46 0.72 -28.15 -10.48
C SER A 46 1.77 -28.43 -9.39
N ILE A 47 1.59 -27.85 -8.21
CA ILE A 47 2.46 -28.07 -7.04
C ILE A 47 1.93 -29.27 -6.23
N PRO A 48 2.77 -30.26 -5.86
CA PRO A 48 2.39 -31.30 -4.91
C PRO A 48 2.46 -30.77 -3.47
N ILE A 49 1.39 -31.02 -2.70
CA ILE A 49 1.32 -30.79 -1.25
C ILE A 49 2.13 -31.85 -0.51
N ASN A 50 2.98 -31.44 0.43
CA ASN A 50 3.66 -32.33 1.36
C ASN A 50 3.15 -32.02 2.79
N GLU A 51 2.43 -32.96 3.38
CA GLU A 51 1.96 -32.90 4.77
C GLU A 51 3.06 -33.41 5.71
N SER A 52 3.47 -32.60 6.69
CA SER A 52 3.89 -33.05 8.03
C SER A 52 4.39 -31.85 8.85
N ASP A 53 3.56 -31.35 9.78
CA ASP A 53 3.83 -31.43 11.22
C ASP A 53 2.92 -30.44 11.99
N ASN A 54 2.21 -31.01 12.96
CA ASN A 54 1.12 -30.41 13.71
C ASN A 54 1.62 -29.94 15.08
N ASP A 55 1.75 -28.63 15.27
CA ASP A 55 1.82 -27.98 16.58
C ASP A 55 0.86 -26.76 16.56
N THR A 56 -0.28 -26.91 17.23
CA THR A 56 -1.33 -25.90 17.35
C THR A 56 -0.93 -24.78 18.32
N CYS A 57 -0.18 -23.80 17.81
CA CYS A 57 -0.28 -22.39 18.20
C CYS A 57 -1.02 -21.70 17.04
N ALA A 58 -1.97 -20.79 17.30
CA ALA A 58 -2.77 -20.18 16.23
C ALA A 58 -1.87 -19.72 15.07
N GLN A 59 -1.98 -20.40 13.92
CA GLN A 59 -1.12 -20.17 12.76
C GLN A 59 -1.59 -18.89 12.07
N TYR A 60 -1.23 -17.75 12.64
CA TYR A 60 -1.33 -16.47 11.96
C TYR A 60 -0.15 -16.36 11.00
N ASP A 61 -0.41 -15.83 9.80
CA ASP A 61 0.67 -15.50 8.88
C ASP A 61 1.59 -14.45 9.52
N GLU A 62 2.91 -14.54 9.28
CA GLU A 62 3.85 -13.53 9.77
C GLU A 62 3.53 -12.16 9.13
N PRO A 63 3.60 -11.03 9.88
CA PRO A 63 3.44 -9.70 9.29
C PRO A 63 4.36 -9.48 8.08
N GLY A 64 3.87 -8.80 7.05
CA GLY A 64 4.57 -8.67 5.77
C GLY A 64 4.59 -9.96 4.94
N THR A 65 3.75 -10.95 5.28
CA THR A 65 3.47 -12.12 4.45
C THR A 65 2.01 -12.08 4.01
N ALA A 66 1.79 -12.21 2.70
CA ALA A 66 0.44 -12.18 2.15
C ALA A 66 -0.27 -13.54 2.43
N PRO A 67 -1.53 -13.54 2.92
CA PRO A 67 -2.25 -14.77 3.20
C PRO A 67 -2.53 -15.57 1.92
N PRO A 68 -2.85 -16.88 2.03
CA PRO A 68 -3.21 -17.69 0.87
C PRO A 68 -4.38 -17.05 0.09
N ASN A 69 -4.21 -16.93 -1.22
CA ASN A 69 -5.15 -16.26 -2.16
C ASN A 69 -5.25 -14.73 -2.05
N ALA A 70 -4.36 -14.08 -1.29
CA ALA A 70 -4.23 -12.63 -1.35
C ALA A 70 -3.93 -12.18 -2.78
N GLN A 71 -4.55 -11.06 -3.16
CA GLN A 71 -4.28 -10.39 -4.43
C GLN A 71 -3.26 -9.25 -4.25
N TYR A 72 -2.27 -9.48 -3.39
CA TYR A 72 -1.15 -8.59 -3.16
C TYR A 72 0.09 -9.38 -2.74
N GLU A 73 1.25 -8.76 -2.88
CA GLU A 73 2.54 -9.30 -2.48
C GLU A 73 3.48 -8.16 -2.07
N TYR A 74 4.54 -8.53 -1.35
CA TYR A 74 5.60 -7.62 -0.92
C TYR A 74 6.86 -7.90 -1.73
N LEU A 75 7.38 -6.87 -2.38
CA LEU A 75 8.59 -6.94 -3.19
C LEU A 75 9.71 -6.17 -2.50
N ASN A 76 10.90 -6.74 -2.49
CA ASN A 76 12.08 -6.06 -1.96
C ASN A 76 12.42 -4.86 -2.83
N HIS A 77 12.60 -3.71 -2.20
CA HIS A 77 13.03 -2.48 -2.83
C HIS A 77 14.25 -1.93 -2.09
N PRO A 78 15.26 -1.37 -2.78
CA PRO A 78 16.49 -0.86 -2.14
C PRO A 78 16.27 0.27 -1.13
N ALA A 79 15.16 1.02 -1.21
CA ALA A 79 14.84 2.05 -0.23
C ALA A 79 14.05 1.49 0.96
N ASP A 80 13.00 0.70 0.71
CA ASP A 80 12.00 0.30 1.70
C ASP A 80 11.23 -0.95 1.21
N ILE A 81 9.90 -0.99 1.34
CA ILE A 81 9.04 -2.08 0.86
C ILE A 81 8.23 -1.59 -0.36
N LEU A 82 8.23 -2.39 -1.44
CA LEU A 82 7.34 -2.18 -2.58
C LEU A 82 6.10 -3.04 -2.41
N LEU A 83 4.96 -2.39 -2.19
CA LEU A 83 3.64 -3.01 -2.23
C LEU A 83 3.23 -3.20 -3.67
N HIS A 84 2.78 -4.41 -3.99
CA HIS A 84 2.16 -4.69 -5.27
C HIS A 84 0.83 -5.41 -5.05
N ALA A 85 -0.26 -4.82 -5.55
CA ALA A 85 -1.60 -5.39 -5.46
C ALA A 85 -2.27 -5.41 -6.83
N TRP A 86 -3.16 -6.35 -7.04
CA TRP A 86 -3.90 -6.52 -8.28
C TRP A 86 -5.36 -6.85 -8.02
N GLY A 87 -6.17 -6.79 -9.07
CA GLY A 87 -7.57 -7.16 -9.03
C GLY A 87 -8.21 -7.04 -10.40
N ASP A 88 -9.47 -7.42 -10.51
CA ASP A 88 -10.19 -7.43 -11.80
C ASP A 88 -10.40 -6.01 -12.35
N ASN A 89 -10.30 -5.00 -11.49
CA ASN A 89 -10.42 -3.58 -11.81
C ASN A 89 -9.62 -2.72 -10.81
N PHE A 90 -9.55 -1.42 -11.09
CA PHE A 90 -8.85 -0.43 -10.26
C PHE A 90 -9.32 -0.45 -8.80
N ILE A 91 -10.64 -0.53 -8.58
CA ILE A 91 -11.25 -0.55 -7.25
C ILE A 91 -10.80 -1.75 -6.42
N SER A 92 -10.84 -2.94 -7.00
CA SER A 92 -10.44 -4.18 -6.34
C SER A 92 -8.95 -4.14 -6.00
N SER A 93 -8.13 -3.64 -6.93
CA SER A 93 -6.68 -3.47 -6.73
C SER A 93 -6.38 -2.49 -5.59
N LEU A 94 -7.14 -1.40 -5.50
CA LEU A 94 -6.94 -0.37 -4.49
C LEU A 94 -7.32 -0.87 -3.08
N ARG A 95 -8.42 -1.63 -2.95
CA ARG A 95 -8.76 -2.38 -1.72
C ARG A 95 -7.60 -3.28 -1.30
N ASN A 96 -7.14 -4.13 -2.23
CA ASN A 96 -6.08 -5.09 -1.96
C ASN A 96 -4.77 -4.40 -1.57
N LEU A 97 -4.49 -3.23 -2.14
CA LEU A 97 -3.31 -2.43 -1.81
C LEU A 97 -3.35 -1.86 -0.39
N ALA A 98 -4.50 -1.37 0.06
CA ALA A 98 -4.64 -0.92 1.45
C ALA A 98 -4.56 -2.10 2.43
N CYS A 99 -5.16 -3.25 2.10
CA CYS A 99 -4.94 -4.47 2.89
C CYS A 99 -3.45 -4.85 2.93
N ALA A 100 -2.72 -4.75 1.81
CA ALA A 100 -1.29 -5.01 1.79
C ALA A 100 -0.53 -4.08 2.75
N MET A 101 -0.84 -2.79 2.76
CA MET A 101 -0.24 -1.81 3.66
C MET A 101 -0.45 -2.18 5.14
N PHE A 102 -1.68 -2.52 5.54
CA PHE A 102 -1.95 -2.94 6.92
C PHE A 102 -1.35 -4.31 7.25
N GLY A 103 -1.23 -5.19 6.26
CA GLY A 103 -0.49 -6.45 6.38
C GLY A 103 1.01 -6.26 6.68
N CYS A 104 1.62 -5.12 6.33
CA CYS A 104 2.97 -4.78 6.80
C CYS A 104 2.99 -4.50 8.30
N ILE A 105 1.96 -3.84 8.83
CA ILE A 105 1.88 -3.39 10.22
C ILE A 105 1.60 -4.55 11.17
N THR A 106 0.69 -5.45 10.78
CA THR A 106 0.33 -6.63 11.57
C THR A 106 -0.26 -7.73 10.68
N SER A 107 -0.32 -8.94 11.21
CA SER A 107 -1.00 -10.05 10.53
C SER A 107 -2.51 -9.81 10.49
N LEU A 108 -3.07 -9.56 9.30
CA LEU A 108 -4.52 -9.37 9.12
C LEU A 108 -5.35 -10.60 9.52
N SER A 109 -4.74 -11.78 9.53
CA SER A 109 -5.39 -13.02 10.01
C SER A 109 -5.67 -12.97 11.52
N SER A 110 -4.84 -12.26 12.29
CA SER A 110 -4.99 -12.04 13.74
C SER A 110 -6.01 -10.95 14.10
N VAL A 111 -6.37 -10.10 13.13
CA VAL A 111 -7.34 -9.03 13.29
C VAL A 111 -8.76 -9.62 13.18
N SER A 112 -9.59 -9.29 14.15
CA SER A 112 -11.01 -9.67 14.24
C SER A 112 -11.88 -8.64 13.54
N THR A 113 -13.05 -9.06 13.08
CA THR A 113 -14.05 -8.15 12.49
C THR A 113 -15.04 -7.71 13.58
N ASP A 114 -14.70 -6.64 14.32
CA ASP A 114 -15.56 -6.08 15.35
C ASP A 114 -16.53 -5.06 14.74
N ALA A 115 -17.83 -5.34 14.79
CA ALA A 115 -18.84 -4.49 14.17
C ALA A 115 -18.94 -3.09 14.79
N HIS A 116 -18.73 -2.96 16.11
CA HIS A 116 -18.79 -1.67 16.80
C HIS A 116 -17.61 -0.80 16.40
N GLN A 117 -16.40 -1.36 16.46
CA GLN A 117 -15.19 -0.62 16.09
C GLN A 117 -15.14 -0.31 14.59
N SER A 118 -15.64 -1.21 13.74
CA SER A 118 -15.77 -0.96 12.31
C SER A 118 -16.74 0.19 12.00
N GLU A 119 -17.83 0.31 12.76
CA GLU A 119 -18.77 1.42 12.62
C GLU A 119 -18.17 2.75 13.14
N GLU A 120 -17.45 2.69 14.26
CA GLU A 120 -16.90 3.86 14.93
C GLU A 120 -15.66 4.44 14.24
N PHE A 121 -14.71 3.60 13.84
CA PHE A 121 -13.39 4.01 13.33
C PHE A 121 -13.14 3.60 11.87
N GLY A 122 -13.97 2.72 11.32
CA GLY A 122 -13.80 2.18 9.97
C GLY A 122 -14.66 2.86 8.91
N ARG A 123 -15.41 3.93 9.21
CA ARG A 123 -16.37 4.54 8.27
C ARG A 123 -15.93 5.88 7.75
N ASN A 124 -16.49 6.23 6.58
CA ASN A 124 -16.39 7.56 5.96
C ASN A 124 -14.95 7.98 5.62
N ILE A 125 -14.07 7.02 5.34
CA ILE A 125 -12.72 7.32 4.87
C ILE A 125 -12.84 7.74 3.40
N ALA A 126 -12.67 9.03 3.16
CA ALA A 126 -12.82 9.65 1.85
C ALA A 126 -11.53 10.30 1.41
N ALA A 127 -11.14 10.08 0.17
CA ALA A 127 -9.94 10.65 -0.41
C ALA A 127 -10.25 11.31 -1.75
N ARG A 128 -9.42 12.31 -2.09
CA ARG A 128 -9.52 13.04 -3.36
C ARG A 128 -8.15 13.25 -3.97
N GLY A 129 -8.04 12.92 -5.25
CA GLY A 129 -6.87 13.19 -6.08
C GLY A 129 -7.15 14.25 -7.16
N HIS A 130 -6.13 14.51 -7.97
CA HIS A 130 -6.21 15.27 -9.22
C HIS A 130 -5.91 14.41 -10.46
N ASP A 131 -5.43 13.18 -10.25
CA ASP A 131 -5.24 12.11 -11.21
C ASP A 131 -5.24 10.74 -10.50
N THR A 132 -5.24 9.64 -11.24
CA THR A 132 -5.28 8.28 -10.68
C THR A 132 -4.17 7.99 -9.66
N ARG A 133 -2.93 8.45 -9.90
CA ARG A 133 -1.80 8.21 -8.97
C ARG A 133 -1.98 9.01 -7.69
N SER A 134 -2.37 10.27 -7.81
CA SER A 134 -2.65 11.10 -6.63
C SER A 134 -3.84 10.57 -5.82
N LEU A 135 -4.82 9.94 -6.47
CA LEU A 135 -5.94 9.28 -5.78
C LEU A 135 -5.48 8.04 -5.02
N VAL A 136 -4.60 7.21 -5.63
CA VAL A 136 -3.98 6.07 -4.93
C VAL A 136 -3.21 6.54 -3.70
N TYR A 137 -2.38 7.57 -3.85
CA TYR A 137 -1.66 8.18 -2.75
C TYR A 137 -2.62 8.64 -1.65
N ALA A 138 -3.59 9.50 -2.00
CA ALA A 138 -4.49 10.10 -1.03
C ALA A 138 -5.33 9.03 -0.32
N PHE A 139 -5.77 8.00 -1.03
CA PHE A 139 -6.52 6.90 -0.45
C PHE A 139 -5.73 6.15 0.62
N LEU A 140 -4.48 5.78 0.33
CA LEU A 140 -3.62 5.09 1.31
C LEU A 140 -3.25 6.01 2.47
N ASP A 141 -2.99 7.29 2.19
CA ASP A 141 -2.60 8.29 3.19
C ASP A 141 -3.75 8.55 4.19
N GLU A 142 -5.00 8.63 3.73
CA GLU A 142 -6.18 8.78 4.60
C GLU A 142 -6.39 7.54 5.49
N TRP A 143 -6.20 6.33 4.95
CA TRP A 143 -6.25 5.10 5.75
C TRP A 143 -5.13 5.04 6.79
N LEU A 144 -3.92 5.43 6.41
CA LEU A 144 -2.76 5.47 7.31
C LEU A 144 -2.95 6.54 8.39
N PHE A 145 -3.50 7.71 8.03
CA PHE A 145 -3.86 8.77 8.96
C PHE A 145 -4.88 8.28 9.99
N ASN A 146 -5.97 7.64 9.53
CA ASN A 146 -6.99 7.08 10.40
C ASN A 146 -6.40 6.06 11.39
N PHE A 147 -5.47 5.22 10.94
CA PHE A 147 -4.75 4.30 11.82
C PHE A 147 -3.89 5.03 12.85
N HIS A 148 -3.14 6.07 12.47
CA HIS A 148 -2.34 6.84 13.44
C HIS A 148 -3.20 7.58 14.48
N GLU A 149 -4.40 8.01 14.11
CA GLU A 149 -5.32 8.70 15.02
C GLU A 149 -6.07 7.74 15.95
N THR A 150 -6.57 6.63 15.43
CA THR A 150 -7.51 5.74 16.14
C THR A 150 -6.90 4.40 16.55
N GLY A 151 -5.79 3.99 15.94
CA GLY A 151 -5.23 2.64 16.03
C GLY A 151 -6.02 1.58 15.27
N PHE A 152 -7.05 1.95 14.50
CA PHE A 152 -7.91 1.00 13.78
C PHE A 152 -7.18 0.32 12.62
N ILE A 153 -7.16 -1.01 12.63
CA ILE A 153 -6.63 -1.83 11.54
C ILE A 153 -7.80 -2.46 10.79
N PRO A 154 -8.06 -2.07 9.53
CA PRO A 154 -9.03 -2.77 8.71
C PRO A 154 -8.44 -4.12 8.26
N LYS A 155 -9.13 -5.20 8.59
CA LYS A 155 -8.90 -6.53 8.00
C LYS A 155 -9.30 -6.54 6.52
N ASP A 156 -10.33 -5.79 6.19
CA ASP A 156 -10.91 -5.74 4.86
C ASP A 156 -11.53 -4.37 4.58
N ILE A 157 -11.52 -3.93 3.33
CA ILE A 157 -11.95 -2.58 2.91
C ILE A 157 -12.95 -2.65 1.76
N ASP A 158 -14.09 -2.00 1.92
CA ASP A 158 -15.07 -1.81 0.85
C ASP A 158 -14.97 -0.38 0.31
N ILE A 159 -14.91 -0.24 -1.02
CA ILE A 159 -15.11 1.04 -1.68
C ILE A 159 -16.62 1.25 -1.86
N ILE A 160 -17.13 2.34 -1.32
CA ILE A 160 -18.56 2.68 -1.33
C ILE A 160 -18.92 3.52 -2.55
N ASP A 161 -18.07 4.48 -2.90
CA ASP A 161 -18.27 5.35 -4.05
C ASP A 161 -16.93 5.66 -4.71
N TYR A 162 -16.96 5.79 -6.02
CA TYR A 162 -15.79 6.14 -6.83
C TYR A 162 -16.22 6.89 -8.08
N ASP A 163 -15.67 8.10 -8.23
CA ASP A 163 -15.84 8.91 -9.42
C ASP A 163 -14.49 9.11 -10.14
N PRO A 164 -14.28 8.47 -11.31
CA PRO A 164 -13.06 8.61 -12.08
C PRO A 164 -12.90 9.99 -12.74
N HIS A 165 -13.96 10.80 -12.85
CA HIS A 165 -13.90 12.13 -13.45
C HIS A 165 -13.44 13.18 -12.44
N THR A 166 -13.90 13.08 -11.19
CA THR A 166 -13.53 14.00 -10.11
C THR A 166 -12.38 13.48 -9.25
N PHE A 167 -11.94 12.24 -9.48
CA PHE A 167 -10.94 11.52 -8.69
C PHE A 167 -11.29 11.52 -7.20
N MET A 168 -12.54 11.17 -6.90
CA MET A 168 -13.04 11.06 -5.53
C MET A 168 -13.35 9.59 -5.21
N ILE A 169 -13.03 9.19 -3.99
CA ILE A 169 -13.34 7.85 -3.49
C ILE A 169 -13.81 7.94 -2.05
N SER A 170 -14.78 7.10 -1.70
CA SER A 170 -15.18 6.87 -0.32
C SER A 170 -15.15 5.39 -0.01
N SER A 171 -14.77 5.05 1.22
CA SER A 171 -14.55 3.68 1.64
C SER A 171 -14.94 3.47 3.09
N LYS A 172 -15.09 2.19 3.43
CA LYS A 172 -15.25 1.72 4.80
C LYS A 172 -14.37 0.49 5.01
N GLY A 173 -13.97 0.24 6.24
CA GLY A 173 -13.15 -0.88 6.65
C GLY A 173 -13.87 -1.70 7.71
N THR A 174 -13.61 -2.99 7.72
CA THR A 174 -14.04 -3.89 8.80
C THR A 174 -12.80 -4.44 9.50
N GLY A 175 -12.78 -4.38 10.82
CA GLY A 175 -11.59 -4.66 11.61
C GLY A 175 -11.75 -4.33 13.07
N GLU A 176 -10.62 -4.06 13.73
CA GLU A 176 -10.55 -3.68 15.14
C GLU A 176 -9.31 -2.82 15.41
N VAL A 177 -9.28 -2.15 16.55
CA VAL A 177 -8.12 -1.41 17.03
C VAL A 177 -6.98 -2.37 17.36
N LEU A 178 -5.76 -1.95 17.02
CA LEU A 178 -4.53 -2.69 17.26
C LEU A 178 -4.35 -2.99 18.76
N ASP A 179 -4.25 -4.27 19.10
CA ASP A 179 -3.95 -4.79 20.42
C ASP A 179 -2.53 -5.38 20.42
N LEU A 180 -1.59 -4.67 21.04
CA LEU A 180 -0.18 -5.06 21.10
C LEU A 180 0.09 -6.37 21.87
N THR A 181 -0.89 -6.89 22.61
CA THR A 181 -0.77 -8.16 23.34
C THR A 181 -1.16 -9.37 22.49
N ARG A 182 -2.03 -9.17 21.50
CA ARG A 182 -2.62 -10.22 20.66
C ARG A 182 -2.10 -10.17 19.23
N HIS A 183 -1.94 -8.98 18.68
CA HIS A 183 -1.56 -8.77 17.28
C HIS A 183 -0.03 -8.81 17.12
N PRO A 184 0.51 -9.68 16.24
CA PRO A 184 1.93 -9.73 15.96
C PRO A 184 2.45 -8.39 15.45
N ARG A 185 3.62 -7.96 15.95
CA ARG A 185 4.21 -6.68 15.56
C ARG A 185 4.93 -6.84 14.23
N GLY A 186 4.46 -6.14 13.20
CA GLY A 186 5.14 -6.01 11.92
C GLY A 186 6.01 -4.75 11.85
N MET A 187 6.06 -4.17 10.67
CA MET A 187 6.79 -2.95 10.34
C MET A 187 5.89 -1.73 10.54
N GLU A 188 6.44 -0.65 11.09
CA GLU A 188 5.75 0.64 11.11
C GLU A 188 5.77 1.23 9.70
N VAL A 189 4.62 1.67 9.18
CA VAL A 189 4.56 2.39 7.90
C VAL A 189 4.48 3.87 8.22
N LYS A 190 5.48 4.64 7.82
CA LYS A 190 5.60 6.08 8.13
C LYS A 190 4.90 6.95 7.11
N ALA A 191 5.06 6.64 5.83
CA ALA A 191 4.53 7.44 4.75
C ALA A 191 4.35 6.66 3.45
N ILE A 192 3.38 7.10 2.65
CA ILE A 192 3.20 6.67 1.27
C ILE A 192 4.13 7.50 0.38
N THR A 193 4.72 6.89 -0.65
CA THR A 193 5.59 7.64 -1.58
C THR A 193 5.10 7.58 -3.02
N TYR A 194 5.34 8.66 -3.76
CA TYR A 194 5.20 8.68 -5.21
C TYR A 194 6.34 7.96 -5.93
N SER A 195 7.39 7.55 -5.20
CA SER A 195 8.56 6.92 -5.79
C SER A 195 8.16 5.61 -6.45
N ALA A 196 8.30 5.57 -7.78
CA ALA A 196 7.94 4.42 -8.60
C ALA A 196 6.48 3.95 -8.49
N MET A 197 5.58 4.85 -8.08
CA MET A 197 4.15 4.56 -8.10
C MET A 197 3.67 4.30 -9.53
N LYS A 198 3.02 3.16 -9.73
CA LYS A 198 2.49 2.76 -11.05
C LYS A 198 1.10 2.16 -10.91
N VAL A 199 0.24 2.53 -11.84
CA VAL A 199 -1.07 1.92 -12.06
C VAL A 199 -1.07 1.40 -13.49
N LYS A 200 -1.25 0.09 -13.65
CA LYS A 200 -1.26 -0.57 -14.95
C LYS A 200 -2.60 -1.26 -15.14
N GLU A 201 -3.42 -0.71 -16.03
CA GLU A 201 -4.69 -1.31 -16.41
C GLU A 201 -4.53 -2.12 -17.72
N THR A 202 -5.04 -3.34 -17.69
CA THR A 202 -5.13 -4.26 -18.83
C THR A 202 -6.53 -4.86 -18.87
N ASP A 203 -6.88 -5.54 -19.97
CA ASP A 203 -8.21 -6.13 -20.11
C ASP A 203 -8.48 -7.15 -19.01
N GLY A 204 -9.45 -6.87 -18.15
CA GLY A 204 -9.82 -7.71 -16.99
C GLY A 204 -8.83 -7.73 -15.82
N ARG A 205 -7.83 -6.84 -15.78
CA ARG A 205 -6.87 -6.79 -14.67
C ARG A 205 -6.25 -5.41 -14.49
N CYS A 206 -6.20 -4.93 -13.25
CA CYS A 206 -5.42 -3.77 -12.83
C CYS A 206 -4.33 -4.21 -11.85
N ASP A 207 -3.12 -3.66 -12.00
CA ASP A 207 -1.99 -3.86 -11.10
C ASP A 207 -1.53 -2.47 -10.59
N VAL A 208 -1.36 -2.34 -9.27
CA VAL A 208 -0.94 -1.11 -8.59
C VAL A 208 0.32 -1.37 -7.76
N TYR A 209 1.32 -0.52 -7.95
CA TYR A 209 2.63 -0.59 -7.30
C TYR A 209 2.87 0.68 -6.51
N VAL A 210 3.23 0.56 -5.24
CA VAL A 210 3.50 1.69 -4.33
C VAL A 210 4.66 1.35 -3.41
N VAL A 211 5.64 2.25 -3.31
CA VAL A 211 6.70 2.16 -2.29
C VAL A 211 6.23 2.89 -1.04
N VAL A 212 6.35 2.24 0.11
CA VAL A 212 6.04 2.82 1.43
C VAL A 212 7.33 2.99 2.23
N ASP A 213 7.44 4.08 2.98
CA ASP A 213 8.54 4.36 3.92
C ASP A 213 8.25 3.65 5.25
N ILE A 214 9.23 2.95 5.82
CA ILE A 214 9.10 2.14 7.04
C ILE A 214 10.01 2.64 8.17
#